data_AF-A0A382CE56-F1
#
_entry.id   AF-A0A382CE56-F1
#
_cell.length_a   1.000
_cell.length_b   1.000
_cell.length_c   1.000
_cell.angle_alpha   90.00
_cell.angle_beta   90.00
_cell.angle_gamma   90.00
#
_symmetry.space_group_name_H-M   'P 1'
#
loop_
_entity.id
_entity.type
_entity.pdbx_description
1 polymer ?
#
loop_
_entity_poly.entity_id
_entity_poly.type
_entity_poly.pdbx_seq_one_letter_code
_entity_poly.pdbx_strand_id
1 'polypeptide(L)' 'MKEFIKFREVESKDFKKIHKWLNEKHVREFFQPEE' A
#
# COMPACT_ATOMS: atom_id res chain seq x y z
N MET A 1 23.95 5.26 -0.93
CA MET A 1 23.03 5.26 -2.09
C MET A 1 21.65 5.65 -1.57
N LYS A 2 21.17 6.85 -1.87
CA LYS A 2 19.77 7.19 -1.59
C LYS A 2 18.96 6.72 -2.80
N GLU A 3 18.32 5.57 -2.68
CA GLU A 3 17.30 5.18 -3.65
C GLU A 3 16.22 6.25 -3.65
N PHE A 4 16.13 7.02 -4.73
CA PHE A 4 15.09 8.02 -4.88
C PHE A 4 13.78 7.28 -5.13
N ILE A 5 12.98 7.16 -4.07
CA ILE A 5 11.59 6.72 -4.18
C ILE A 5 10.89 7.72 -5.12
N LYS A 6 10.46 7.23 -6.28
CA LYS A 6 9.69 8.02 -7.25
C LYS A 6 8.22 7.69 -7.10
N PHE A 7 7.43 8.72 -6.84
CA PHE A 7 5.97 8.63 -6.81
C PHE A 7 5.39 8.88 -8.20
N ARG A 8 4.25 8.28 -8.48
CA ARG A 8 3.43 8.55 -9.67
C ARG A 8 1.96 8.52 -9.31
N GLU A 9 1.13 9.09 -10.16
CA GLU A 9 -0.32 8.97 -10.04
C GLU A 9 -0.77 7.51 -10.15
N VAL A 10 -1.80 7.17 -9.38
CA VAL A 10 -2.41 5.84 -9.38
C VAL A 10 -3.27 5.69 -10.63
N GLU A 11 -3.12 4.57 -11.32
CA GLU A 11 -3.96 4.23 -12.47
C GLU A 11 -4.85 3.03 -12.13
N SER A 12 -5.91 2.82 -12.93
CA SER A 12 -6.87 1.74 -12.71
C SER A 12 -6.23 0.35 -12.65
N LYS A 13 -5.13 0.13 -13.38
CA LYS A 13 -4.37 -1.13 -13.37
C LYS A 13 -3.73 -1.45 -12.02
N ASP A 14 -3.52 -0.44 -11.17
CA ASP A 14 -2.86 -0.59 -9.88
C ASP A 14 -3.81 -1.02 -8.76
N PHE A 15 -5.13 -0.88 -8.95
CA PHE A 15 -6.12 -1.19 -7.92
C PHE A 15 -6.01 -2.63 -7.42
N LYS A 16 -5.70 -3.60 -8.29
CA LYS A 16 -5.51 -4.99 -7.87
C LYS A 16 -4.33 -5.14 -6.89
N LYS A 17 -3.25 -4.39 -7.11
CA LYS A 17 -2.07 -4.40 -6.26
C LYS A 17 -2.34 -3.70 -4.93
N ILE A 18 -3.00 -2.54 -4.98
CA ILE A 18 -3.40 -1.78 -3.79
C ILE A 18 -4.36 -2.62 -2.92
N HIS A 19 -5.36 -3.25 -3.53
CA HIS A 19 -6.29 -4.14 -2.82
C HIS A 19 -5.56 -5.29 -2.13
N LYS A 20 -4.55 -5.89 -2.77
CA LYS A 20 -3.72 -6.91 -2.13
C LYS A 20 -3.01 -6.36 -0.89
N TRP A 21 -2.33 -5.21 -1.01
CA TRP A 21 -1.60 -4.59 0.10
C TRP A 21 -2.49 -4.24 1.29
N LEU A 22 -3.67 -3.68 1.04
CA LEU A 22 -4.63 -3.34 2.10
C LEU A 22 -5.12 -4.57 2.87
N ASN A 23 -4.99 -5.77 2.30
CA ASN A 23 -5.35 -7.02 2.97
C ASN A 23 -4.17 -7.71 3.68
N GLU A 24 -2.95 -7.17 3.59
CA GLU A 24 -1.79 -7.71 4.29
C GLU A 24 -1.90 -7.38 5.79
N LYS A 25 -1.66 -8.37 6.66
CA LYS A 25 -1.88 -8.28 8.11
C LYS A 25 -1.24 -7.03 8.73
N HIS A 26 0.03 -6.78 8.46
CA HIS A 26 0.77 -5.64 9.01
C HIS A 26 0.24 -4.27 8.50
N VAL A 27 -0.30 -4.23 7.29
CA VAL A 27 -0.96 -3.02 6.75
C VAL A 27 -2.30 -2.82 7.46
N ARG A 28 -3.08 -3.89 7.62
CA ARG A 28 -4.36 -3.83 8.34
C ARG A 28 -4.19 -3.40 9.78
N GLU A 29 -3.23 -3.97 10.50
CA GLU A 29 -2.93 -3.60 11.90
C GLU A 29 -2.51 -2.12 12.02
N PHE A 30 -1.84 -1.57 11.00
CA PHE A 30 -1.45 -0.16 10.99
C PHE A 30 -2.66 0.79 10.78
N PHE A 31 -3.57 0.44 9.87
CA PHE A 31 -4.73 1.29 9.54
C PHE A 31 -5.96 1.03 10.43
N GLN A 32 -6.05 -0.16 11.02
CA GLN A 32 -7.11 -0.61 11.91
C GLN A 32 -6.48 -1.38 13.08
N PRO A 33 -5.75 -0.69 13.97
CA PRO A 33 -5.32 -1.33 15.21
C PRO A 33 -6.58 -1.78 15.97
N GLU A 34 -6.64 -3.06 16.32
CA GLU A 34 -7.73 -3.58 17.17
C GLU A 34 -7.64 -2.89 18.54
N GLU A 35 -8.78 -2.38 19.03
CA GLU A 35 -8.93 -1.77 20.38
C GLU A 35 -8.76 -2.80 21.50
#